data_AF-A0A916DCK6-F1
#
_entry.id   AF-A0A916DCK6-F1
#
_cell.length_a   1.000
_cell.length_b   1.000
_cell.length_c   1.000
_cell.angle_alpha   90.00
_cell.angle_beta   90.00
_cell.angle_gamma   90.00
#
_symmetry.space_group_name_H-M   'P 1'
#
loop_
_entity.id
_entity.type
_entity.pdbx_description
1 polymer ?
#
loop_
_entity_poly.entity_id
_entity_poly.type
_entity_poly.pdbx_seq_one_letter_code
_entity_poly.pdbx_strand_id
1 'polypeptide(L)'
;MSATDILAAKIERSQKRTAQLQARQALREMRLATVARARARKCAARRKYELGESVLLAGLVDWQAAELVGLLLDGKDRFGASPTMRMGLRKRGDEHLESLRGGSASPTAH
;
A
#
# COMPACT_ATOMS: atom_id res chain seq x y z
N MET A 1 14.88 -57.15 -20.94
CA MET A 1 13.91 -56.19 -20.38
C MET A 1 12.74 -56.08 -21.33
N SER A 2 11.52 -56.17 -20.83
CA SER A 2 10.30 -56.08 -21.66
C SER A 2 10.07 -54.64 -22.12
N ALA A 3 9.45 -54.46 -23.28
CA ALA A 3 9.03 -53.14 -23.77
C ALA A 3 8.13 -52.40 -22.76
N THR A 4 7.38 -53.15 -21.95
CA THR A 4 6.55 -52.62 -20.84
C THR A 4 7.41 -52.01 -19.73
N ASP A 5 8.56 -52.58 -19.41
CA ASP A 5 9.44 -52.11 -18.33
C ASP A 5 10.11 -50.78 -18.72
N ILE A 6 10.49 -50.66 -20.00
CA ILE A 6 11.08 -49.44 -20.56
C ILE A 6 10.06 -48.30 -20.54
N LEU A 7 8.80 -48.60 -20.89
CA LEU A 7 7.71 -47.63 -20.87
C LEU A 7 7.37 -47.19 -19.43
N ALA A 8 7.25 -48.13 -18.49
CA ALA A 8 7.02 -47.84 -17.08
C ALA A 8 8.12 -46.93 -16.50
N ALA A 9 9.39 -47.25 -16.75
CA ALA A 9 10.53 -46.43 -16.32
C ALA A 9 10.54 -45.03 -16.98
N LYS A 10 9.99 -44.88 -18.20
CA LYS A 10 9.86 -43.58 -18.86
C LYS A 10 8.75 -42.74 -18.24
N ILE A 11 7.61 -43.37 -17.91
CA ILE A 11 6.48 -42.72 -17.21
C ILE A 11 6.90 -42.29 -15.82
N GLU A 12 7.60 -43.13 -15.07
CA GLU A 12 8.04 -42.78 -13.72
C GLU A 12 9.01 -41.58 -13.74
N ARG A 13 9.95 -41.56 -14.70
CA ARG A 13 10.87 -40.43 -14.87
C ARG A 13 10.15 -39.13 -15.25
N SER A 14 9.12 -39.20 -16.12
CA SER A 14 8.34 -38.02 -16.48
C SER A 14 7.52 -37.52 -15.30
N GLN A 15 6.88 -38.41 -14.54
CA GLN A 15 6.13 -38.05 -13.32
C GLN A 15 7.04 -37.40 -12.27
N LYS A 16 8.21 -37.98 -11.98
CA LYS A 16 9.21 -37.41 -11.06
C LYS A 16 9.64 -36.01 -11.51
N ARG A 17 9.88 -35.81 -12.81
CA ARG A 17 10.26 -34.50 -13.36
C ARG A 17 9.13 -33.48 -13.22
N THR A 18 7.89 -33.86 -13.50
CA THR A 18 6.72 -32.98 -13.34
C THR A 18 6.52 -32.59 -11.89
N ALA A 19 6.59 -33.54 -10.96
CA ALA A 19 6.48 -33.28 -9.52
C ALA A 19 7.55 -32.31 -9.03
N GLN A 20 8.81 -32.48 -9.48
CA GLN A 20 9.89 -31.55 -9.14
C GLN A 20 9.65 -30.14 -9.68
N LEU A 21 9.13 -30.01 -10.91
CA LEU A 21 8.79 -28.70 -11.48
C LEU A 21 7.66 -28.02 -10.71
N GLN A 22 6.60 -28.76 -10.37
CA GLN A 22 5.49 -28.26 -9.56
C GLN A 22 5.97 -27.81 -8.17
N ALA A 23 6.83 -28.59 -7.51
CA ALA A 23 7.39 -28.22 -6.21
C ALA A 23 8.23 -26.92 -6.29
N ARG A 24 9.04 -26.77 -7.35
CA ARG A 24 9.81 -25.54 -7.60
C ARG A 24 8.91 -24.34 -7.87
N GLN A 25 7.84 -24.54 -8.64
CA GLN A 25 6.87 -23.49 -8.93
C GLN A 25 6.14 -23.05 -7.66
N ALA A 26 5.64 -24.00 -6.86
CA ALA A 26 4.99 -23.72 -5.58
C ALA A 26 5.92 -22.95 -4.63
N LEU A 27 7.19 -23.35 -4.51
CA LEU A 27 8.17 -22.63 -3.69
C LEU A 27 8.40 -21.19 -4.20
N ARG A 28 8.46 -21.01 -5.53
CA ARG A 28 8.58 -19.68 -6.15
C ARG A 28 7.37 -18.82 -5.83
N GLU A 29 6.15 -19.36 -5.97
CA GLU A 29 4.90 -18.67 -5.67
C GLU A 29 4.81 -18.27 -4.19
N MET A 30 5.18 -19.17 -3.27
CA MET A 30 5.24 -18.88 -1.83
C MET A 30 6.21 -17.75 -1.51
N ARG A 31 7.40 -17.72 -2.14
CA ARG A 31 8.37 -16.64 -1.97
C ARG A 31 7.81 -15.31 -2.48
N LEU A 32 7.23 -15.30 -3.68
CA LEU A 32 6.60 -14.09 -4.24
C LEU A 32 5.46 -13.58 -3.36
N ALA A 33 4.59 -14.48 -2.88
CA ALA A 33 3.50 -14.12 -1.98
C ALA A 33 4.02 -13.53 -0.66
N THR A 34 5.11 -14.08 -0.10
CA THR A 34 5.71 -13.57 1.14
C THR A 34 6.28 -12.17 0.95
N VAL A 35 7.02 -11.93 -0.14
CA VAL A 35 7.56 -10.61 -0.48
C VAL A 35 6.42 -9.61 -0.72
N ALA A 36 5.38 -10.01 -1.46
CA ALA A 36 4.22 -9.18 -1.72
C ALA A 36 3.50 -8.80 -0.41
N ARG A 37 3.29 -9.74 0.51
CA ARG A 37 2.70 -9.48 1.84
C ARG A 37 3.56 -8.55 2.68
N ALA A 38 4.88 -8.73 2.70
CA ALA A 38 5.79 -7.84 3.42
C ALA A 38 5.74 -6.42 2.86
N ARG A 39 5.74 -6.27 1.53
CA ARG A 39 5.61 -4.98 0.85
C ARG A 39 4.25 -4.33 1.15
N ALA A 40 3.17 -5.08 1.08
CA ALA A 40 1.82 -4.59 1.40
C ALA A 40 1.73 -4.07 2.84
N ARG A 41 2.29 -4.79 3.82
CA ARG A 41 2.35 -4.35 5.22
C ARG A 41 3.14 -3.05 5.36
N LYS A 42 4.30 -2.93 4.72
CA LYS A 42 5.12 -1.71 4.73
C LYS A 42 4.37 -0.52 4.11
N CYS A 43 3.72 -0.71 2.97
CA CYS A 43 2.91 0.32 2.32
C CYS A 43 1.73 0.74 3.18
N ALA A 44 1.03 -0.19 3.81
CA ALA A 44 -0.08 0.11 4.72
C ALA A 44 0.37 0.90 5.96
N ALA A 45 1.51 0.51 6.57
CA ALA A 45 2.09 1.23 7.70
C ALA A 45 2.49 2.67 7.31
N ARG A 46 3.18 2.83 6.17
CA ARG A 46 3.53 4.14 5.63
C ARG A 46 2.28 4.99 5.37
N ARG A 47 1.23 4.42 4.80
CA ARG A 47 0.00 5.15 4.53
C ARG A 47 -0.68 5.63 5.82
N LYS A 48 -0.70 4.81 6.87
CA LYS A 48 -1.21 5.21 8.18
C LYS A 48 -0.42 6.38 8.77
N TYR A 49 0.90 6.33 8.65
CA TYR A 49 1.78 7.42 9.09
C TYR A 49 1.50 8.72 8.32
N GLU A 50 1.48 8.68 6.99
CA GLU A 50 1.20 9.86 6.15
C GLU A 50 -0.16 10.50 6.46
N LEU A 51 -1.19 9.68 6.73
CA LEU A 51 -2.50 10.18 7.14
C LEU A 51 -2.45 10.84 8.52
N GLY A 52 -1.75 10.24 9.49
CA GLY A 52 -1.56 10.83 10.81
C GLY A 52 -0.80 12.15 10.73
N GLU A 53 0.30 12.20 9.99
CA GLU A 53 1.07 13.42 9.74
C GLU A 53 0.21 14.51 9.11
N SER A 54 -0.66 14.17 8.16
CA SER A 54 -1.59 15.13 7.55
C SER A 54 -2.57 15.75 8.55
N VAL A 55 -3.05 14.96 9.52
CA VAL A 55 -3.92 15.46 10.61
C VAL A 55 -3.16 16.43 11.53
N LEU A 56 -1.91 16.10 11.86
CA LEU A 56 -1.06 16.97 12.68
C LEU A 56 -0.75 18.30 11.96
N LEU A 57 -0.39 18.25 10.67
CA LEU A 57 -0.12 19.43 9.85
C LEU A 57 -1.36 20.30 9.63
N ALA A 58 -2.55 19.70 9.65
CA ALA A 58 -3.82 20.42 9.61
C ALA A 58 -4.18 21.10 10.95
N GLY A 59 -3.35 20.93 12.00
CA GLY A 59 -3.58 21.53 13.32
C GLY A 59 -4.67 20.85 14.14
N LEU A 60 -5.02 19.59 13.82
CA LEU A 60 -6.12 18.86 14.46
C LEU A 60 -5.63 17.92 15.56
N VAL A 61 -4.58 18.30 16.28
CA VAL A 61 -3.90 17.44 17.30
C VAL A 61 -4.83 17.12 18.47
N ASP A 62 -5.65 18.08 18.87
CA ASP A 62 -6.55 17.96 20.04
C ASP A 62 -7.90 17.32 19.69
N TRP A 63 -8.14 17.01 18.41
CA TRP A 63 -9.39 16.41 17.96
C TRP A 63 -9.39 14.91 18.26
N GLN A 64 -10.50 14.42 18.79
CA GLN A 64 -10.70 13.01 19.04
C GLN A 64 -10.90 12.25 17.73
N ALA A 65 -10.57 10.95 17.75
CA ALA A 65 -10.72 10.09 16.57
C ALA A 65 -12.15 10.11 15.99
N ALA A 66 -13.18 10.18 16.84
CA ALA A 66 -14.57 10.26 16.39
C ALA A 66 -14.89 11.56 15.63
N GLU A 67 -14.34 12.70 16.08
CA GLU A 67 -14.52 14.00 15.43
C GLU A 67 -13.83 14.03 14.07
N LEU A 68 -12.62 13.49 13.99
CA LEU A 68 -11.88 13.32 12.74
C LEU A 68 -12.64 12.43 11.74
N VAL A 69 -13.18 11.31 12.20
CA VAL A 69 -14.00 10.42 11.37
C VAL A 69 -15.25 11.15 10.88
N GLY A 70 -15.94 11.90 11.75
CA GLY A 70 -17.10 12.70 11.38
C GLY A 70 -16.78 13.73 10.30
N LEU A 71 -15.70 14.49 10.47
CA LEU A 71 -15.23 15.48 9.50
C LEU A 71 -14.89 14.83 8.13
N LEU A 72 -14.23 13.67 8.14
CA LEU A 72 -13.87 12.95 6.92
C LEU A 72 -15.11 12.40 6.19
N LEU A 73 -16.12 11.93 6.92
CA LEU A 73 -17.39 11.49 6.34
C LEU A 73 -18.15 12.67 5.71
N ASP A 74 -18.27 13.79 6.42
CA ASP A 74 -18.90 15.01 5.90
C ASP A 74 -18.18 15.51 4.63
N GLY A 75 -16.85 15.55 4.65
CA GLY A 75 -16.05 15.90 3.47
C GLY A 75 -16.24 14.91 2.31
N LYS A 76 -16.31 13.61 2.59
CA LYS A 76 -16.57 12.58 1.58
C LYS A 76 -17.94 12.76 0.94
N ASP A 77 -18.97 13.07 1.72
CA ASP A 77 -20.33 13.21 1.22
C ASP A 77 -20.50 14.49 0.40
N ARG A 78 -19.91 15.61 0.85
CA ARG A 78 -19.98 16.90 0.15
C ARG A 78 -19.17 16.94 -1.14
N PHE A 79 -17.98 16.32 -1.15
CA PHE A 79 -17.01 16.53 -2.23
C PHE A 79 -16.64 15.25 -2.99
N GLY A 80 -16.93 14.07 -2.44
CA GLY A 80 -16.43 12.78 -2.94
C GLY A 80 -16.86 12.44 -4.36
N ALA A 81 -18.08 12.83 -4.74
CA ALA A 81 -18.68 12.54 -6.05
C ALA A 81 -18.21 13.49 -7.16
N SER A 82 -17.65 14.67 -6.84
CA SER A 82 -17.25 15.67 -7.84
C SER A 82 -15.72 15.74 -7.96
N PRO A 83 -15.12 15.28 -9.07
CA PRO A 83 -13.69 15.40 -9.31
C PRO A 83 -13.17 16.84 -9.19
N THR A 84 -13.93 17.82 -9.69
CA THR A 84 -13.58 19.24 -9.64
C THR A 84 -13.51 19.76 -8.20
N MET A 85 -14.48 19.40 -7.36
CA MET A 85 -14.45 19.80 -5.94
C MET A 85 -13.27 19.16 -5.20
N ARG A 86 -12.94 17.90 -5.51
CA ARG A 86 -11.74 17.24 -4.97
C ARG A 86 -10.44 17.89 -5.44
N MET A 87 -10.38 18.40 -6.67
CA MET A 87 -9.24 19.19 -7.13
C MET A 87 -9.09 20.48 -6.32
N GLY A 88 -10.20 21.19 -6.05
CA GLY A 88 -10.17 22.39 -5.19
C GLY A 88 -9.73 22.11 -3.76
N LEU A 89 -10.16 20.98 -3.18
CA LEU A 89 -9.66 20.50 -1.88
C LEU A 89 -8.15 20.23 -1.90
N ARG A 90 -7.67 19.53 -2.94
CA ARG A 90 -6.25 19.23 -3.10
C ARG A 90 -5.43 20.51 -3.17
N LYS A 91 -5.83 21.46 -4.03
CA LYS A 91 -5.13 22.73 -4.20
C LYS A 91 -4.96 23.47 -2.88
N ARG A 92 -6.03 23.59 -2.09
CA ARG A 92 -5.97 24.22 -0.75
C ARG A 92 -5.03 23.49 0.20
N GLY A 93 -5.04 22.15 0.15
CA GLY A 93 -4.11 21.34 0.94
C GLY A 93 -2.65 21.57 0.54
N ASP A 94 -2.37 21.61 -0.76
CA ASP A 94 -1.03 21.88 -1.29
C ASP A 94 -0.55 23.29 -0.87
N GLU A 95 -1.39 24.31 -1.02
CA GLU A 95 -1.10 25.69 -0.57
C GLU A 95 -0.80 25.76 0.94
N HIS A 96 -1.56 25.05 1.78
CA HIS A 96 -1.32 24.98 3.23
C HIS A 96 0.03 24.32 3.54
N LEU A 97 0.34 23.19 2.90
CA LEU A 97 1.60 22.48 3.09
C LEU A 97 2.81 23.28 2.61
N GLU A 98 2.66 24.04 1.52
CA GLU A 98 3.67 24.99 1.05
C GLU A 98 3.90 26.12 2.06
N SER A 99 2.84 26.66 2.66
CA SER A 99 2.94 27.72 3.67
C SER A 99 3.75 27.28 4.90
N LEU A 100 3.55 26.03 5.36
CA LEU A 100 4.30 25.46 6.48
C LEU A 100 5.78 25.24 6.15
N ARG A 101 6.11 24.97 4.88
CA ARG A 101 7.50 24.82 4.41
C ARG A 101 8.18 26.17 4.18
N GLY A 102 7.43 27.18 3.74
CA GLY A 102 7.94 28.54 3.52
C GLY A 102 8.10 29.35 4.80
N GLY A 103 7.29 29.07 5.83
CA GLY A 103 7.34 29.77 7.13
C GLY A 103 8.53 29.42 8.03
N SER A 104 9.34 28.41 7.70
CA SER A 104 10.54 28.03 8.48
C SER A 104 11.79 28.85 8.12
N ALA A 105 11.68 29.87 7.28
CA ALA A 105 12.76 30.79 6.92
C ALA A 105 12.43 32.23 7.37
N SER A 106 12.46 32.48 8.67
CA SER A 106 12.61 33.84 9.21
C SER A 106 13.68 33.83 10.30
N PRO A 107 14.91 34.26 10.00
CA PRO A 107 15.92 34.48 11.01
C PRO A 107 15.56 35.75 11.80
N THR A 108 15.40 35.55 13.10
CA THR A 108 15.50 36.53 14.20
C THR A 108 16.02 37.91 13.79
N ALA A 109 15.15 38.92 13.87
CA ALA A 109 15.54 40.31 14.07
C ALA A 109 14.95 40.76 15.40
N HIS A 110 15.79 40.81 16.44
CA HIS A 110 15.83 41.83 17.49
C HIS A 110 17.10 41.64 18.32
#